data_AF-A0A2T1NAG6-F1
#
_entry.id   AF-A0A2T1NAG6-F1
#
_cell.length_a   1.000
_cell.length_b   1.000
_cell.length_c   1.000
_cell.angle_alpha   90.00
_cell.angle_beta   90.00
_cell.angle_gamma   90.00
#
_symmetry.space_group_name_H-M   'P 1'
#
loop_
_entity.id
_entity.type
_entity.pdbx_description
1 polymer ?
#
loop_
_entity_poly.entity_id
_entity_poly.type
_entity_poly.pdbx_seq_one_letter_code
_entity_poly.pdbx_strand_id
1 'polypeptide(L)'
;MGEKVDITVTLKLRPATYYDLVDNANKYRFGTMYFLRSGVTGQFDPQPYYITQDTDKIELNRYFKNNQLFVAMRHFDDTEVTITPIEQQQHA
;
A
#
# COMPACT_ATOMS: atom_id res chain seq x y z
N MET A 1 23.93 -10.28 30.68
CA MET A 1 23.33 -9.07 30.09
C MET A 1 23.24 -9.31 28.60
N GLY A 2 22.04 -9.31 28.02
CA GLY A 2 21.87 -9.46 26.57
C GLY A 2 22.17 -8.15 25.87
N GLU A 3 23.00 -8.19 24.83
CA GLU A 3 23.28 -7.05 23.96
C GLU A 3 21.99 -6.59 23.28
N LYS A 4 21.66 -5.30 23.39
CA LYS A 4 20.54 -4.72 22.65
C LYS A 4 21.01 -4.46 21.23
N VAL A 5 20.34 -5.08 20.26
CA VAL A 5 20.54 -4.81 18.84
C VAL A 5 19.43 -3.88 18.37
N ASP A 6 19.80 -2.68 17.93
CA ASP A 6 18.87 -1.75 17.31
C ASP A 6 18.80 -2.06 15.80
N ILE A 7 17.60 -2.40 15.32
CA ILE A 7 17.34 -2.70 13.91
C ILE A 7 16.51 -1.55 13.33
N THR A 8 17.04 -0.91 12.29
CA THR A 8 16.30 0.10 11.52
C THR A 8 15.80 -0.51 10.22
N VAL A 9 14.51 -0.29 9.90
CA VAL A 9 13.88 -0.72 8.65
C VAL A 9 13.35 0.51 7.91
N THR A 10 13.72 0.65 6.63
CA THR A 10 13.22 1.72 5.76
C THR A 10 12.17 1.15 4.80
N LEU A 11 10.99 1.75 4.76
CA LEU A 11 9.88 1.36 3.89
C LEU A 11 9.59 2.46 2.87
N LYS A 12 9.39 2.09 1.60
CA LYS A 12 8.78 2.96 0.60
C LYS A 12 7.27 2.78 0.66
N LEU A 13 6.54 3.89 0.75
CA LEU A 13 5.08 3.90 0.84
C LEU A 13 4.47 4.46 -0.44
N ARG A 14 3.31 3.93 -0.84
CA ARG A 14 2.47 4.47 -1.90
C ARG A 14 1.01 4.58 -1.44
N PRO A 15 0.19 5.43 -2.07
CA PRO A 15 -1.24 5.43 -1.82
C PRO A 15 -1.82 4.01 -1.96
N ALA A 16 -2.71 3.65 -1.04
CA ALA A 16 -3.41 2.39 -1.10
C ALA A 16 -4.34 2.38 -2.32
N THR A 17 -4.45 1.21 -2.95
CA THR A 17 -5.48 0.89 -3.94
C THR A 17 -6.54 0.01 -3.31
N TYR A 18 -7.69 -0.13 -3.98
CA TYR A 18 -8.76 -1.01 -3.52
C TYR A 18 -8.27 -2.44 -3.24
N TYR A 19 -7.44 -2.98 -4.15
CA TYR A 19 -6.92 -4.34 -4.07
C TYR A 19 -5.82 -4.55 -3.01
N ASP A 20 -5.31 -3.48 -2.40
CA ASP A 20 -4.45 -3.61 -1.22
C ASP A 20 -5.27 -3.92 0.03
N LEU A 21 -6.48 -3.38 0.10
CA LEU A 21 -7.37 -3.48 1.27
C LEU A 21 -8.32 -4.66 1.20
N VAL A 22 -8.71 -5.08 -0.03
CA VAL A 22 -9.65 -6.18 -0.23
C VAL A 22 -9.12 -7.26 -1.19
N ASP A 23 -9.66 -8.46 -1.06
CA ASP A 23 -9.42 -9.59 -1.95
C ASP A 23 -10.38 -9.61 -3.14
N ASN A 24 -10.20 -10.61 -4.03
CA ASN A 24 -11.03 -10.76 -5.23
C ASN A 24 -12.49 -11.13 -4.93
N ALA A 25 -12.81 -11.50 -3.68
CA ALA A 25 -14.15 -11.77 -3.21
C ALA A 25 -14.76 -10.55 -2.47
N ASN A 26 -14.15 -9.37 -2.61
CA ASN A 26 -14.51 -8.12 -1.92
C ASN A 26 -14.49 -8.23 -0.39
N LYS A 27 -13.68 -9.13 0.17
CA LYS A 27 -13.45 -9.23 1.62
C LYS A 27 -12.19 -8.50 1.99
N TYR A 28 -12.19 -7.88 3.16
CA TYR A 28 -11.01 -7.22 3.69
C TYR A 28 -9.85 -8.20 3.90
N ARG A 29 -8.66 -7.82 3.46
CA ARG A 29 -7.42 -8.58 3.65
C ARG A 29 -6.91 -8.32 5.07
N PHE A 30 -7.29 -9.18 6.01
CA PHE A 30 -6.76 -9.10 7.37
C PHE A 30 -5.24 -9.26 7.38
N GLY A 31 -4.57 -8.50 8.25
CA GLY A 31 -3.11 -8.43 8.33
C GLY A 31 -2.47 -7.46 7.33
N THR A 32 -3.22 -6.84 6.40
CA THR A 32 -2.67 -5.77 5.56
C THR A 32 -2.23 -4.61 6.46
N MET A 33 -0.93 -4.31 6.40
CA MET A 33 -0.34 -3.15 7.06
C MET A 33 -0.62 -1.89 6.25
N TYR A 34 -1.02 -0.81 6.94
CA TYR A 34 -1.21 0.49 6.33
C TYR A 34 -0.74 1.62 7.26
N PHE A 35 -0.46 2.77 6.68
CA PHE A 35 -0.05 4.00 7.35
C PHE A 35 -1.06 5.10 7.03
N LEU A 36 -1.33 5.94 8.02
CA LEU A 36 -2.21 7.09 7.86
C LEU A 36 -1.41 8.36 7.63
N ARG A 37 -1.86 9.16 6.67
CA ARG A 37 -1.39 10.51 6.44
C ARG A 37 -2.48 11.50 6.86
N SER A 38 -2.13 12.46 7.70
CA SER A 38 -3.04 13.53 8.10
C SER A 38 -3.47 14.34 6.87
N GLY A 39 -4.78 14.47 6.68
CA GLY A 39 -5.33 15.33 5.62
C GLY A 39 -5.15 16.82 5.88
N VAL A 40 -4.79 17.20 7.11
CA VAL A 40 -4.59 18.60 7.52
C VAL A 40 -3.11 18.97 7.47
N THR A 41 -2.24 18.17 8.10
CA THR A 41 -0.82 18.49 8.24
C THR A 41 0.05 17.83 7.17
N GLY A 42 -0.48 16.83 6.46
CA GLY A 42 0.27 16.04 5.50
C GLY A 42 1.32 15.12 6.11
N GLN A 43 1.44 15.08 7.44
CA GLN A 43 2.39 14.21 8.16
C GLN A 43 1.84 12.79 8.29
N PHE A 44 2.77 11.82 8.32
CA PHE A 44 2.44 10.43 8.60
C PHE A 44 2.34 10.19 10.10
N ASP A 45 1.39 9.34 10.48
CA ASP A 45 1.47 8.66 11.76
C ASP A 45 2.70 7.73 11.74
N PRO A 46 3.63 7.84 12.71
CA PRO A 46 4.79 6.97 12.77
C PRO A 46 4.44 5.51 13.05
N GLN A 47 3.23 5.20 13.55
CA GLN A 47 2.81 3.84 13.85
C GLN A 47 2.09 3.20 12.67
N PRO A 48 2.43 1.94 12.30
CA PRO A 48 1.65 1.17 11.36
C PRO A 48 0.35 0.69 12.01
N TYR A 49 -0.69 0.61 11.20
CA TYR A 49 -1.95 -0.05 11.53
C TYR A 49 -2.09 -1.33 10.73
N TYR A 50 -2.98 -2.21 11.17
CA TYR A 50 -3.29 -3.46 10.49
C TYR A 50 -4.80 -3.62 10.35
N ILE A 51 -5.24 -4.12 9.20
CA ILE A 51 -6.64 -4.51 9.03
C ILE A 51 -6.90 -5.76 9.87
N THR A 52 -7.81 -5.68 10.82
CA THR A 52 -8.24 -6.77 11.71
C THR A 52 -9.75 -6.95 11.61
N GLN A 53 -10.29 -7.94 12.34
CA GLN A 53 -11.74 -8.14 12.42
C GLN A 53 -12.46 -6.96 13.06
N ASP A 54 -11.77 -6.23 13.95
CA ASP A 54 -12.29 -5.11 14.73
C ASP A 54 -12.09 -3.75 14.03
N THR A 55 -11.44 -3.72 12.86
CA THR A 55 -11.24 -2.47 12.11
C THR A 55 -12.59 -1.86 11.72
N ASP A 56 -12.80 -0.58 12.06
CA ASP A 56 -13.95 0.18 11.59
C ASP A 56 -13.85 0.38 10.07
N LYS A 57 -14.70 -0.36 9.35
CA LYS A 57 -14.76 -0.36 7.89
C LYS A 57 -15.26 0.96 7.31
N ILE A 58 -16.11 1.68 8.04
CA ILE A 58 -16.63 2.99 7.62
C ILE A 58 -15.50 4.01 7.69
N GLU A 59 -14.75 4.00 8.78
CA GLU A 59 -13.62 4.89 8.97
C GLU A 59 -12.48 4.57 7.99
N LEU A 60 -12.13 3.30 7.81
CA LEU A 60 -11.12 2.88 6.82
C LEU A 60 -11.49 3.36 5.42
N ASN A 61 -12.75 3.22 5.01
CA ASN A 61 -13.23 3.71 3.72
C ASN A 61 -13.18 5.25 3.61
N ARG A 62 -13.41 5.97 4.71
CA ARG A 62 -13.26 7.44 4.76
C ARG A 62 -11.80 7.82 4.49
N TYR A 63 -10.86 7.18 5.17
CA TYR A 63 -9.43 7.42 4.94
C TYR A 63 -9.00 7.07 3.52
N PHE A 64 -9.51 5.96 2.96
CA PHE A 64 -9.27 5.57 1.57
C PHE A 64 -9.72 6.66 0.59
N LYS A 65 -10.98 7.10 0.69
CA LYS A 65 -11.56 8.11 -0.20
C LYS A 65 -10.85 9.47 -0.12
N ASN A 66 -10.28 9.78 1.04
CA ASN A 66 -9.54 11.01 1.27
C ASN A 66 -8.05 10.93 0.89
N ASN A 67 -7.60 9.83 0.27
CA ASN A 67 -6.18 9.58 -0.06
C ASN A 67 -5.24 9.63 1.17
N GLN A 68 -5.74 9.17 2.32
CA GLN A 68 -5.02 9.17 3.60
C GLN A 68 -4.39 7.81 3.93
N LEU A 69 -4.72 6.76 3.19
CA LEU A 69 -4.16 5.41 3.38
C LEU A 69 -2.97 5.17 2.46
N PHE A 70 -1.88 4.71 3.06
CA PHE A 70 -0.67 4.32 2.37
C PHE A 70 -0.27 2.90 2.76
N VAL A 71 0.27 2.15 1.81
CA VAL A 71 0.78 0.80 2.02
C VAL A 71 2.23 0.71 1.58
N ALA A 72 2.96 -0.27 2.12
CA ALA A 72 4.32 -0.54 1.67
C ALA A 72 4.32 -1.00 0.21
N MET A 73 5.21 -0.45 -0.59
CA MET A 73 5.44 -0.89 -1.96
C MET A 73 5.97 -2.32 -1.96
N ARG A 74 5.39 -3.17 -2.81
CA ARG A 74 5.90 -4.52 -3.06
C ARG A 74 7.06 -4.46 -4.03
N HIS A 75 7.93 -5.47 -4.01
CA HIS A 75 9.11 -5.54 -4.91
C HIS A 75 8.77 -5.40 -6.41
N PHE A 76 7.55 -5.71 -6.83
CA PHE A 76 7.10 -5.61 -8.22
C PHE A 76 6.29 -4.36 -8.54
N ASP A 77 6.04 -3.48 -7.56
CA ASP A 77 5.28 -2.25 -7.79
C ASP A 77 6.07 -1.22 -8.65
N ASP A 78 7.40 -1.36 -8.73
CA ASP A 78 8.30 -0.52 -9.54
C ASP A 78 8.50 -1.04 -10.99
N THR A 79 7.86 -2.15 -11.38
CA THR A 79 8.07 -2.72 -12.73
C THR A 79 7.21 -1.99 -13.76
N GLU A 80 7.75 -0.96 -14.39
CA GLU A 80 7.16 -0.33 -15.58
C GLU A 80 7.28 -1.31 -16.76
N VAL A 81 6.18 -1.98 -17.12
CA VAL A 81 6.14 -2.87 -18.29
C VAL A 81 5.93 -2.02 -19.54
N THR A 82 7.02 -1.66 -20.21
CA THR A 82 6.94 -1.02 -21.53
C THR A 82 6.66 -2.08 -22.59
N ILE A 83 5.43 -2.12 -23.09
CA ILE A 83 5.07 -2.95 -24.25
C ILE A 83 5.41 -2.15 -25.51
N THR A 84 6.50 -2.50 -26.18
CA THR A 84 6.82 -1.96 -27.50
C THR A 84 6.02 -2.74 -28.56
N PRO A 85 5.16 -2.10 -29.37
CA PRO A 85 4.50 -2.77 -30.48
C PRO A 85 5.54 -3.30 -31.48
N ILE A 86 5.43 -4.57 -31.87
CA ILE A 86 6.20 -5.10 -32.99
C ILE A 86 5.54 -4.56 -34.26
N GLU A 87 6.12 -3.52 -34.86
CA GLU A 87 5.75 -3.15 -36.22
C GLU A 87 6.02 -4.36 -37.12
N GLN A 88 4.94 -4.91 -37.69
CA GLN A 88 5.05 -5.95 -38.69
C GLN A 88 5.81 -5.36 -39.87
N GLN A 89 7.06 -5.79 -40.05
CA GLN A 89 7.77 -5.62 -41.31
C GLN A 89 7.00 -6.41 -42.37
N GLN A 90 6.02 -5.77 -43.00
CA GLN A 90 5.49 -6.24 -44.27
C GLN A 90 6.53 -5.93 -45.34
N HIS A 91 7.42 -6.90 -45.54
CA HIS A 91 8.15 -7.06 -46.79
C HIS A 91 7.15 -7.48 -47.88
N ALA A 92 6.98 -6.64 -48.91
CA ALA A 92 7.03 -6.96 -50.34
C ALA A 92 6.38 -5.84 -51.16
#